data_AF-A0A970BL84-F1
#
_entry.id   AF-A0A970BL84-F1
#
_cell.length_a   1.000
_cell.length_b   1.000
_cell.length_c   1.000
_cell.angle_alpha   90.00
_cell.angle_beta   90.00
_cell.angle_gamma   90.00
#
_symmetry.space_group_name_H-M   'P 1'
#
loop_
_entity.id
_entity.type
_entity.pdbx_description
1 polymer ?
#
loop_
_entity_poly.entity_id
_entity_poly.type
_entity_poly.pdbx_seq_one_letter_code
_entity_poly.pdbx_strand_id
1 'polypeptide(L)'
;MLISSSEDHIYFLKNTVLKNVETAFENNQILFGFMTVAQAIEILGAYLDDKPLRAKRQSLKRFSLAINLLFPKEYYLANNKNFLYYQLRACMTHFFIPSAKLSLNFGKDNKEKPHLSIKNGIMYLYHENFLKDFQIAVSKLEKRILERKLKLKSISIGEIND
;
A
#
# COMPACT_ATOMS: atom_id res chain seq x y z
N MET A 1 -16.27 1.06 -17.42
CA MET A 1 -16.31 -0.37 -17.01
C MET A 1 -16.70 -0.47 -15.53
N LEU A 2 -17.30 -1.59 -15.09
CA LEU A 2 -17.74 -1.81 -13.71
C LEU A 2 -17.03 -3.04 -13.14
N ILE A 3 -16.36 -2.88 -11.99
CA ILE A 3 -15.82 -3.99 -11.20
C ILE A 3 -16.89 -4.36 -10.18
N SER A 4 -17.36 -5.61 -10.19
CA SER A 4 -18.43 -6.04 -9.27
C SER A 4 -18.36 -7.49 -8.82
N SER A 5 -17.78 -8.38 -9.64
CA SER A 5 -17.59 -9.79 -9.27
C SER A 5 -16.31 -9.99 -8.46
N SER A 6 -16.19 -11.13 -7.77
CA SER A 6 -14.95 -11.51 -7.08
C SER A 6 -13.78 -11.56 -8.07
N GLU A 7 -14.01 -12.10 -9.26
CA GLU A 7 -13.06 -12.22 -10.34
C GLU A 7 -12.57 -10.85 -10.82
N ASP A 8 -13.49 -9.89 -11.04
CA ASP A 8 -13.14 -8.52 -11.43
C ASP A 8 -12.27 -7.84 -10.36
N HIS A 9 -12.64 -8.02 -9.08
CA HIS A 9 -11.93 -7.40 -7.97
C HIS A 9 -10.52 -7.99 -7.82
N ILE A 10 -10.36 -9.30 -7.98
CA ILE A 10 -9.05 -9.97 -7.96
C ILE A 10 -8.22 -9.51 -9.16
N TYR A 11 -8.83 -9.43 -10.34
CA TYR A 11 -8.17 -8.91 -11.54
C TYR A 11 -7.67 -7.49 -11.32
N PHE A 12 -8.51 -6.59 -10.78
CA PHE A 12 -8.13 -5.22 -10.46
C PHE A 12 -6.99 -5.14 -9.45
N LEU A 13 -7.04 -5.92 -8.37
CA LEU A 13 -5.99 -5.94 -7.35
C LEU A 13 -4.64 -6.38 -7.93
N LYS A 14 -4.62 -7.40 -8.80
CA LYS A 14 -3.37 -7.98 -9.30
C LYS A 14 -2.84 -7.24 -10.53
N ASN A 15 -3.71 -6.99 -11.51
CA ASN A 15 -3.30 -6.45 -12.82
C ASN A 15 -3.32 -4.93 -12.89
N THR A 16 -3.96 -4.24 -11.93
CA THR A 16 -3.95 -2.78 -11.87
C THR A 16 -3.18 -2.32 -10.64
N VAL A 17 -3.61 -2.71 -9.44
CA VAL A 17 -3.02 -2.16 -8.21
C VAL A 17 -1.62 -2.69 -7.98
N LEU A 18 -1.41 -4.01 -7.96
CA LEU A 18 -0.11 -4.61 -7.72
C LEU A 18 0.86 -4.34 -8.88
N LYS A 19 0.44 -4.61 -10.12
CA LYS A 19 1.27 -4.41 -11.31
C LYS A 19 1.81 -2.99 -11.42
N ASN A 20 1.01 -1.95 -11.14
CA ASN A 20 1.51 -0.57 -11.20
C ASN A 20 2.57 -0.26 -10.13
N VAL A 21 2.48 -0.89 -8.96
CA VAL A 21 3.53 -0.78 -7.94
C VAL A 21 4.81 -1.47 -8.40
N GLU A 22 4.69 -2.70 -8.92
CA GLU A 22 5.81 -3.49 -9.43
C GLU A 22 6.54 -2.74 -10.56
N THR A 23 5.80 -2.30 -11.60
CA THR A 23 6.33 -1.53 -12.72
C THR A 23 7.10 -0.29 -12.27
N ALA A 24 6.61 0.46 -11.27
CA ALA A 24 7.29 1.65 -10.79
C ALA A 24 8.64 1.32 -10.14
N PHE A 25 8.72 0.23 -9.36
CA PHE A 25 9.97 -0.21 -8.77
C PHE A 25 10.92 -0.85 -9.79
N GLU A 26 10.42 -1.67 -10.72
CA GLU A 26 11.19 -2.32 -11.79
C GLU A 26 11.86 -1.31 -12.73
N ASN A 27 11.21 -0.17 -12.98
CA ASN A 27 11.78 0.93 -13.76
C ASN A 27 12.73 1.84 -12.96
N ASN A 28 13.18 1.42 -11.78
CA ASN A 28 14.07 2.18 -10.91
C ASN A 28 13.53 3.58 -10.56
N GLN A 29 12.21 3.72 -10.42
CA GLN A 29 11.58 4.98 -10.02
C GLN A 29 11.22 4.96 -8.52
N ILE A 30 12.21 5.06 -7.64
CA ILE A 30 11.99 4.87 -6.19
C ILE A 30 10.90 5.77 -5.59
N LEU A 31 10.91 7.07 -5.91
CA LEU A 31 9.92 8.00 -5.37
C LEU A 31 8.51 7.65 -5.84
N PHE A 32 8.36 7.31 -7.13
CA PHE A 32 7.08 6.88 -7.68
C PHE A 32 6.66 5.52 -7.14
N GLY A 33 7.57 4.56 -6.99
CA GLY A 33 7.27 3.25 -6.39
C GLY A 33 6.76 3.38 -4.95
N PHE A 34 7.44 4.17 -4.11
CA PHE A 34 7.00 4.43 -2.74
C PHE A 34 5.70 5.22 -2.66
N MET A 35 5.46 6.16 -3.58
CA MET A 35 4.20 6.87 -3.67
C MET A 35 3.06 5.94 -4.06
N THR A 36 3.26 5.13 -5.11
CA THR A 36 2.26 4.21 -5.65
C THR A 36 1.92 3.12 -4.63
N VAL A 37 2.91 2.52 -3.96
CA VAL A 37 2.63 1.51 -2.91
C VAL A 37 1.88 2.14 -1.72
N ALA A 38 2.22 3.36 -1.32
CA ALA A 38 1.52 4.04 -0.23
C ALA A 38 0.05 4.31 -0.56
N GLN A 39 -0.23 4.71 -1.80
CA GLN A 39 -1.61 4.86 -2.28
C GLN A 39 -2.32 3.50 -2.42
N ALA A 40 -1.61 2.47 -2.89
CA ALA A 40 -2.14 1.12 -3.06
C ALA A 40 -2.54 0.48 -1.71
N ILE A 41 -1.78 0.73 -0.64
CA ILE A 41 -2.13 0.30 0.72
C ILE A 41 -3.49 0.87 1.15
N GLU A 42 -3.79 2.13 0.82
CA GLU A 42 -5.09 2.72 1.08
C GLU A 42 -6.21 2.00 0.32
N ILE A 43 -5.95 1.60 -0.94
CA ILE A 43 -6.91 0.82 -1.74
C ILE A 43 -7.18 -0.52 -1.06
N LEU A 44 -6.16 -1.24 -0.58
CA LEU A 44 -6.35 -2.49 0.17
C LEU A 44 -7.23 -2.27 1.40
N GLY A 45 -6.97 -1.19 2.14
CA GLY A 45 -7.75 -0.84 3.32
C GLY A 45 -9.20 -0.50 3.03
N ALA A 46 -9.47 0.03 1.84
CA ALA A 46 -10.82 0.31 1.39
C ALA A 46 -11.66 -0.96 1.21
N TYR A 47 -11.07 -2.14 1.03
CA TYR A 47 -11.83 -3.41 1.04
C TYR A 47 -12.23 -3.88 2.44
N LEU A 48 -11.60 -3.31 3.48
CA LEU A 48 -11.74 -3.75 4.87
C LEU A 48 -12.71 -2.88 5.68
N ASP A 49 -13.20 -1.77 5.11
CA ASP A 49 -14.25 -0.94 5.72
C ASP A 49 -15.61 -1.12 5.03
N ASP A 50 -16.63 -0.46 5.55
CA ASP A 50 -18.01 -0.49 5.07
C ASP A 50 -18.36 0.68 4.14
N LYS A 51 -17.43 1.61 3.90
CA LYS A 51 -17.69 2.86 3.16
C LYS A 51 -17.45 2.69 1.66
N PRO A 52 -18.19 3.38 0.78
CA PRO A 52 -17.89 3.37 -0.66
C PRO A 52 -16.42 3.71 -0.94
N LEU A 53 -15.83 3.16 -2.00
CA LEU A 53 -14.41 3.36 -2.32
C LEU A 53 -14.04 4.86 -2.44
N ARG A 54 -14.97 5.69 -2.96
CA ARG A 54 -14.78 7.15 -3.13
C ARG A 54 -15.16 7.98 -1.89
N ALA A 55 -15.42 7.36 -0.74
CA ALA A 55 -15.78 8.08 0.47
C ALA A 55 -14.66 9.03 0.93
N LYS A 56 -15.02 10.30 1.17
CA LYS A 56 -14.07 11.33 1.61
C LYS A 56 -13.57 11.05 3.04
N ARG A 57 -12.39 11.58 3.35
CA ARG A 57 -11.77 11.55 4.69
C ARG A 57 -11.54 10.14 5.26
N GLN A 58 -11.40 9.13 4.40
CA GLN A 58 -11.12 7.74 4.84
C GLN A 58 -9.65 7.34 4.75
N SER A 59 -8.80 8.17 4.18
CA SER A 59 -7.43 7.79 3.82
C SER A 59 -6.60 7.26 5.01
N LEU A 60 -6.51 8.01 6.10
CA LEU A 60 -5.80 7.58 7.32
C LEU A 60 -6.34 6.26 7.86
N LYS A 61 -7.67 6.16 7.97
CA LYS A 61 -8.35 4.96 8.49
C LYS A 61 -8.04 3.75 7.63
N ARG A 62 -8.17 3.87 6.30
CA ARG A 62 -7.95 2.78 5.35
C ARG A 62 -6.51 2.35 5.29
N PHE A 63 -5.58 3.31 5.16
CA PHE A 63 -4.16 3.01 5.17
C PHE A 63 -3.78 2.22 6.44
N SER A 64 -4.20 2.71 7.61
CA SER A 64 -3.90 2.05 8.88
C SER A 64 -4.60 0.70 9.01
N LEU A 65 -5.83 0.56 8.51
CA LEU A 65 -6.56 -0.71 8.53
C LEU A 65 -5.88 -1.79 7.68
N ALA A 66 -5.36 -1.43 6.51
CA ALA A 66 -4.56 -2.33 5.68
C ALA A 66 -3.29 -2.77 6.40
N ILE A 67 -2.52 -1.82 6.94
CA ILE A 67 -1.30 -2.11 7.72
C ILE A 67 -1.61 -3.08 8.86
N ASN A 68 -2.67 -2.83 9.62
CA ASN A 68 -2.97 -3.61 10.81
C ASN A 68 -3.46 -5.03 10.50
N LEU A 69 -4.12 -5.25 9.36
CA LEU A 69 -4.82 -6.50 9.06
C LEU A 69 -4.18 -7.35 7.96
N LEU A 70 -3.32 -6.78 7.12
CA LEU A 70 -2.73 -7.45 5.96
C LEU A 70 -1.21 -7.54 6.03
N PHE A 71 -0.53 -6.57 6.65
CA PHE A 71 0.94 -6.56 6.73
C PHE A 71 1.48 -7.35 7.93
N PRO A 72 2.79 -7.67 7.94
CA PRO A 72 3.47 -8.18 9.13
C PRO A 72 3.34 -7.24 10.34
N LYS A 73 3.47 -7.80 11.55
CA LYS A 73 3.28 -7.07 12.83
C LYS A 73 4.24 -5.87 12.96
N GLU A 74 5.39 -5.96 12.34
CA GLU A 74 6.42 -4.92 12.29
C GLU A 74 5.86 -3.62 11.71
N TYR A 75 4.97 -3.69 10.70
CA TYR A 75 4.35 -2.49 10.14
C TYR A 75 3.32 -1.86 11.07
N TYR A 76 2.61 -2.66 11.87
CA TYR A 76 1.73 -2.13 12.91
C TYR A 76 2.54 -1.30 13.92
N LEU A 77 3.69 -1.82 14.35
CA LEU A 77 4.59 -1.11 15.25
C LEU A 77 5.19 0.13 14.58
N ALA A 78 5.62 0.02 13.33
CA ALA A 78 6.16 1.13 12.54
C ALA A 78 5.11 2.22 12.27
N ASN A 79 3.82 1.86 12.14
CA ASN A 79 2.72 2.80 11.96
C ASN A 79 2.13 3.28 13.29
N ASN A 80 2.84 3.14 14.41
CA ASN A 80 2.41 3.71 15.70
C ASN A 80 2.09 5.21 15.55
N LYS A 81 0.97 5.64 16.14
CA LYS A 81 0.42 7.00 15.99
C LYS A 81 0.28 7.43 14.51
N ASN A 82 0.03 6.48 13.61
CA ASN A 82 -0.08 6.67 12.16
C ASN A 82 1.20 7.21 11.51
N PHE A 83 2.39 6.86 12.04
CA PHE A 83 3.66 7.38 11.56
C PHE A 83 3.88 7.13 10.06
N LEU A 84 3.73 5.89 9.57
CA LEU A 84 3.87 5.58 8.15
C LEU A 84 2.85 6.33 7.31
N TYR A 85 1.60 6.45 7.79
CA TYR A 85 0.61 7.26 7.08
C TYR A 85 1.06 8.71 6.90
N TYR A 86 1.50 9.38 7.97
CA TYR A 86 1.87 10.79 7.88
C TYR A 86 3.19 11.00 7.13
N GLN A 87 4.22 10.21 7.46
CA GLN A 87 5.57 10.43 6.96
C GLN A 87 5.80 9.88 5.56
N LEU A 88 5.10 8.79 5.18
CA LEU A 88 5.16 8.19 3.85
C LEU A 88 3.97 8.63 3.01
N ARG A 89 2.76 8.13 3.30
CA ARG A 89 1.60 8.33 2.43
C ARG A 89 1.30 9.82 2.24
N ALA A 90 1.02 10.55 3.32
CA ALA A 90 0.60 11.95 3.22
C ALA A 90 1.70 12.85 2.65
N CYS A 91 2.95 12.73 3.14
CA CYS A 91 4.07 13.51 2.60
C CYS A 91 4.32 13.26 1.13
N MET A 92 4.36 12.00 0.67
CA MET A 92 4.61 11.69 -0.73
C MET A 92 3.50 12.22 -1.64
N THR A 93 2.23 12.10 -1.24
CA THR A 93 1.11 12.66 -2.02
C THR A 93 1.14 14.20 -2.10
N HIS A 94 1.57 14.88 -1.03
CA HIS A 94 1.54 16.35 -0.99
C HIS A 94 2.82 17.01 -1.55
N PHE A 95 3.97 16.36 -1.43
CA PHE A 95 5.27 16.98 -1.72
C PHE A 95 6.16 16.17 -2.66
N PHE A 96 5.75 14.98 -3.11
CA PHE A 96 6.56 14.05 -3.93
C PHE A 96 7.88 13.57 -3.30
N ILE A 97 8.16 13.96 -2.06
CA ILE A 97 9.38 13.59 -1.32
C ILE A 97 9.04 13.07 0.08
N PRO A 98 9.86 12.16 0.63
CA PRO A 98 9.66 11.66 1.98
C PRO A 98 9.93 12.79 3.00
N SER A 99 9.33 12.65 4.19
CA SER A 99 9.73 13.47 5.34
C SER A 99 11.19 13.21 5.74
N ALA A 100 11.80 14.14 6.47
CA ALA A 100 13.13 13.94 7.08
C ALA A 100 13.22 12.75 8.06
N LYS A 101 12.08 12.13 8.41
CA LYS A 101 12.01 10.95 9.29
C LYS A 101 12.04 9.62 8.53
N LEU A 102 12.11 9.64 7.20
CA LEU A 102 12.16 8.44 6.36
C LEU A 102 13.39 8.45 5.46
N SER A 103 14.00 7.27 5.34
CA SER A 103 14.96 6.94 4.31
C SER A 103 14.32 5.91 3.38
N LEU A 104 14.15 6.26 2.11
CA LEU A 104 13.65 5.38 1.07
C LEU A 104 14.85 4.80 0.32
N ASN A 105 14.99 3.48 0.31
CA ASN A 105 16.20 2.80 -0.17
C ASN A 105 15.88 1.79 -1.28
N PHE A 106 16.75 1.79 -2.29
CA PHE A 106 16.82 0.69 -3.25
C PHE A 106 17.48 -0.54 -2.64
N GLY A 107 17.25 -1.67 -3.29
CA GLY A 107 17.66 -3.00 -2.86
C GLY A 107 16.85 -3.58 -1.71
N LYS A 108 17.37 -4.71 -1.22
CA LYS A 108 17.02 -5.36 0.04
C LYS A 108 17.67 -4.66 1.24
N ASP A 109 17.05 -4.80 2.40
CA ASP A 109 17.63 -4.37 3.66
C ASP A 109 18.94 -5.10 4.01
N ASN A 110 19.65 -4.55 5.00
CA ASN A 110 20.91 -5.10 5.48
C ASN A 110 20.95 -5.13 7.01
N LYS A 111 21.94 -5.83 7.55
CA LYS A 111 22.10 -5.99 9.01
C LYS A 111 22.30 -4.66 9.75
N GLU A 112 22.92 -3.67 9.09
CA GLU A 112 23.14 -2.38 9.72
C GLU A 112 21.85 -1.57 9.77
N LYS A 113 21.08 -1.47 8.69
CA LYS A 113 19.83 -0.73 8.62
C LYS A 113 18.72 -1.68 8.15
N PRO A 114 18.19 -2.53 9.05
CA PRO A 114 17.10 -3.42 8.68
C PRO A 114 15.85 -2.66 8.24
N HIS A 115 15.00 -3.31 7.44
CA HIS A 115 13.71 -2.76 7.05
C HIS A 115 12.87 -2.39 8.29
N LEU A 116 12.22 -1.22 8.26
CA LEU A 116 11.43 -0.63 9.35
C LEU A 116 12.21 -0.28 10.63
N SER A 117 13.53 -0.50 10.66
CA SER A 117 14.35 -0.06 11.80
C SER A 117 14.44 1.47 11.85
N ILE A 118 14.53 2.00 13.06
CA ILE A 118 14.75 3.42 13.31
C ILE A 118 16.17 3.62 13.80
N LYS A 119 16.94 4.47 13.12
CA LYS A 119 18.25 4.93 13.59
C LYS A 119 18.32 6.44 13.51
N ASN A 120 18.79 7.08 14.58
CA ASN A 120 18.90 8.54 14.68
C ASN A 120 17.59 9.27 14.30
N GLY A 121 16.45 8.69 14.69
CA GLY A 121 15.13 9.25 14.38
C GLY A 121 14.64 9.03 12.93
N ILE A 122 15.40 8.34 12.09
CA ILE A 122 15.07 8.04 10.69
C ILE A 122 14.67 6.57 10.57
N MET A 123 13.49 6.29 10.03
CA MET A 123 13.05 4.94 9.69
C MET A 123 13.50 4.57 8.28
N TYR A 124 14.06 3.37 8.13
CA TYR A 124 14.57 2.86 6.86
C TYR A 124 13.54 1.96 6.18
N LEU A 125 13.14 2.35 4.98
CA LEU A 125 12.31 1.54 4.09
C LEU A 125 13.14 1.07 2.91
N TYR A 126 13.05 -0.22 2.59
CA TYR A 126 13.77 -0.87 1.51
C TYR A 126 12.73 -1.44 0.56
N HIS A 127 12.86 -1.11 -0.72
CA HIS A 127 11.78 -1.37 -1.66
C HIS A 127 11.51 -2.87 -1.89
N GLU A 128 12.54 -3.73 -1.90
CA GLU A 128 12.34 -5.18 -2.10
C GLU A 128 11.55 -5.80 -0.93
N ASN A 129 11.91 -5.43 0.31
CA ASN A 129 11.19 -5.87 1.50
C ASN A 129 9.74 -5.37 1.46
N PHE A 130 9.56 -4.08 1.16
CA PHE A 130 8.24 -3.49 1.17
C PHE A 130 7.33 -4.03 0.07
N LEU A 131 7.87 -4.24 -1.13
CA LEU A 131 7.16 -4.84 -2.25
C LEU A 131 6.74 -6.27 -1.94
N LYS A 132 7.64 -7.07 -1.36
CA LYS A 132 7.32 -8.44 -0.94
C LYS A 132 6.19 -8.49 0.08
N ASP A 133 6.23 -7.63 1.10
CA ASP A 133 5.18 -7.57 2.12
C ASP A 133 3.85 -7.06 1.55
N PHE A 134 3.91 -6.13 0.59
CA PHE A 134 2.74 -5.66 -0.14
C PHE A 134 2.13 -6.75 -1.03
N GLN A 135 2.93 -7.54 -1.75
CA GLN A 135 2.46 -8.71 -2.51
C GLN A 135 1.73 -9.71 -1.60
N ILE A 136 2.30 -10.00 -0.43
CA ILE A 136 1.66 -10.86 0.58
C ILE A 136 0.33 -10.25 1.07
N ALA A 137 0.28 -8.94 1.28
CA ALA A 137 -0.94 -8.23 1.68
C ALA A 137 -2.04 -8.34 0.60
N VAL A 138 -1.67 -8.20 -0.68
CA VAL A 138 -2.58 -8.40 -1.82
C VAL A 138 -3.11 -9.84 -1.85
N SER A 139 -2.23 -10.85 -1.73
CA SER A 139 -2.65 -12.27 -1.70
C SER A 139 -3.55 -12.61 -0.51
N LYS A 140 -3.31 -12.02 0.67
CA LYS A 140 -4.21 -12.17 1.83
C LYS A 140 -5.59 -11.59 1.54
N LEU A 141 -5.65 -10.47 0.82
CA LEU A 141 -6.92 -9.86 0.45
C LEU A 141 -7.66 -10.69 -0.60
N GLU A 142 -6.97 -11.15 -1.65
CA GLU A 142 -7.48 -12.09 -2.66
C GLU A 142 -8.12 -13.32 -1.99
N LYS A 143 -7.41 -13.94 -1.04
CA LYS A 143 -7.95 -15.08 -0.27
C LYS A 143 -9.26 -14.73 0.45
N ARG A 144 -9.33 -13.58 1.12
CA ARG A 144 -10.56 -13.15 1.82
C ARG A 144 -11.72 -12.86 0.86
N ILE A 145 -11.44 -12.40 -0.36
CA ILE A 145 -12.44 -12.22 -1.42
C ILE A 145 -12.98 -13.58 -1.86
N LEU A 146 -12.09 -14.53 -2.19
CA LEU A 146 -12.47 -15.88 -2.61
C LEU A 146 -13.28 -16.63 -1.54
N GLU A 147 -12.90 -16.47 -0.27
CA GLU A 147 -13.62 -17.03 0.88
C GLU A 147 -14.92 -16.29 1.21
N ARG A 148 -15.30 -15.26 0.44
CA ARG A 148 -16.50 -14.42 0.64
C ARG A 148 -16.58 -13.78 2.03
N LYS A 149 -15.43 -13.49 2.63
CA LYS A 149 -15.31 -12.85 3.96
C LYS A 149 -15.41 -11.32 3.90
N LEU A 150 -15.60 -10.75 2.72
CA LEU A 150 -15.64 -9.31 2.50
C LEU A 150 -16.88 -8.94 1.70
N LYS A 151 -17.48 -7.80 2.07
CA LYS A 151 -18.54 -7.19 1.27
C LYS A 151 -17.90 -6.40 0.12
N LEU A 152 -17.95 -6.99 -1.07
CA LEU A 152 -17.44 -6.35 -2.28
C LEU A 152 -18.28 -5.12 -2.64
N LYS A 153 -17.61 -4.12 -3.21
CA LYS A 153 -18.17 -2.80 -3.49
C LYS A 153 -18.05 -2.56 -4.97
N SER A 154 -19.13 -2.17 -5.64
CA SER A 154 -19.04 -1.83 -7.07
C SER A 154 -18.08 -0.65 -7.28
N ILE A 155 -17.13 -0.80 -8.20
CA ILE A 155 -16.15 0.25 -8.56
C ILE A 155 -16.40 0.64 -10.02
N SER A 156 -16.83 1.89 -10.21
CA SER A 156 -16.88 2.51 -11.53
C SER A 156 -15.47 3.01 -11.90
N ILE A 157 -14.99 2.58 -13.05
CA ILE A 157 -13.69 2.95 -13.61
C ILE A 157 -13.87 3.55 -15.01
N GLY A 158 -13.02 4.53 -15.31
CA GLY A 158 -12.91 5.14 -16.64
C GLY A 158 -12.05 4.32 -17.59
N GLU A 159 -11.93 4.80 -18.82
CA GLU A 159 -11.01 4.27 -19.82
C GLU A 159 -9.62 4.85 -19.62
N ILE A 160 -8.59 4.01 -19.77
CA ILE A 160 -7.19 4.41 -19.83
C ILE A 160 -6.76 4.04 -21.24
N ASN A 161 -6.39 5.04 -22.03
CA ASN A 161 -5.92 4.87 -23.39
C ASN A 161 -4.40 5.07 -23.36
N ASP A 162 -3.66 4.03 -23.71
CA ASP A 162 -2.19 4.06 -23.86
C ASP A 162 -1.80 4.35 -25.32
#